data_AF-A0A354FV74-F1
#
_entry.id   AF-A0A354FV74-F1
#
_cell.length_a   1.000
_cell.length_b   1.000
_cell.length_c   1.000
_cell.angle_alpha   90.00
_cell.angle_beta   90.00
_cell.angle_gamma   90.00
#
_symmetry.space_group_name_H-M   'P 1'
#
loop_
_entity.id
_entity.type
_entity.pdbx_description
1 polymer ?
#
loop_
_entity_poly.entity_id
_entity_poly.type
_entity_poly.pdbx_seq_one_letter_code
_entity_poly.pdbx_strand_id
1 'polypeptide(L)'
;MKYSRIRKSCAKGFTLAELMVAMSITLVLTLLTLLITGTAIDTWKAARTEIRAAGQAKIMLNALGRDLESMVTRLGNNDSQWLIATTTEQGIGPQGQETPNAARLTFFTSASDRYNGNAGSRERLSEAGGGNRNADQGGDISAVSYQLDFVDPVFGNQNQQFSTFVLYRNLLDPNETYNRSLLGRQNLETAFDASAGANELEDLMCENIYEFTVTFVVDYRDSTGQDRITKITVMSSDKGLQTVRNFAINGTGLAPNLNTRSEFVGGRITSVELAITVLSDEGVAILKRNPFQGNPLVATRFIEQNSFRYTRSVTIPQG
;
A
#
# COMPACT_ATOMS: atom_id res chain seq x y z
N MET A 1 -27.42 70.59 53.46
CA MET A 1 -27.30 70.56 51.98
C MET A 1 -25.83 70.49 51.59
N LYS A 2 -25.33 69.33 51.15
CA LYS A 2 -23.97 69.15 50.58
C LYS A 2 -24.11 69.05 49.06
N TYR A 3 -23.60 70.03 48.32
CA TYR A 3 -23.54 69.96 46.86
C TYR A 3 -22.37 69.06 46.44
N SER A 4 -22.70 67.89 45.87
CA SER A 4 -21.76 67.01 45.19
C SER A 4 -21.28 67.69 43.89
N ARG A 5 -20.00 68.03 43.80
CA ARG A 5 -19.37 68.44 42.54
C ARG A 5 -18.94 67.19 41.78
N ILE A 6 -19.66 66.85 40.72
CA ILE A 6 -19.22 65.90 39.71
C ILE A 6 -18.03 66.52 38.98
N ARG A 7 -16.82 66.00 39.18
CA ARG A 7 -15.65 66.33 38.35
C ARG A 7 -15.85 65.69 36.97
N LYS A 8 -16.02 66.50 35.92
CA LYS A 8 -15.88 66.04 34.53
C LYS A 8 -14.42 65.68 34.30
N SER A 9 -14.14 64.39 34.07
CA SER A 9 -12.89 63.93 33.48
C SER A 9 -12.82 64.45 32.05
N CYS A 10 -11.85 65.32 31.75
CA CYS A 10 -11.54 65.71 30.38
C CYS A 10 -10.75 64.54 29.77
N ALA A 11 -11.39 63.76 28.90
CA ALA A 11 -10.70 62.74 28.12
C ALA A 11 -9.67 63.45 27.22
N LYS A 12 -8.39 63.22 27.46
CA LYS A 12 -7.31 63.69 26.59
C LYS A 12 -7.48 62.98 25.23
N GLY A 13 -7.73 63.74 24.16
CA GLY A 13 -7.72 63.22 22.80
C GLY A 13 -6.31 62.80 22.40
N PHE A 14 -6.20 61.76 21.58
CA PHE A 14 -4.91 61.28 21.05
C PHE A 14 -4.30 62.30 20.09
N THR A 15 -2.97 62.44 20.15
CA THR A 15 -2.21 63.25 19.20
C THR A 15 -2.08 62.52 17.85
N LEU A 16 -1.93 63.28 16.76
CA LEU A 16 -1.78 62.71 15.42
C LEU A 16 -0.54 61.79 15.31
N ALA A 17 0.53 62.13 16.03
CA ALA A 17 1.73 61.31 16.13
C ALA A 17 1.46 59.95 16.82
N GLU A 18 0.70 59.92 17.92
CA GLU A 18 0.30 58.67 18.57
C GLU A 18 -0.55 57.79 17.67
N LEU A 19 -1.48 58.38 16.89
CA LEU A 19 -2.28 57.63 15.92
C LEU A 19 -1.43 57.04 14.79
N MET A 20 -0.46 57.79 14.28
CA MET A 20 0.45 57.27 13.26
C MET A 20 1.33 56.14 13.80
N VAL A 21 1.88 56.29 15.01
CA VAL A 21 2.70 55.24 15.66
C VAL A 21 1.86 53.99 15.93
N ALA A 22 0.65 54.16 16.45
CA ALA A 22 -0.27 53.04 16.67
C ALA A 22 -0.57 52.29 15.37
N MET A 23 -0.92 53.00 14.30
CA MET A 23 -1.17 52.39 12.99
C MET A 23 0.07 51.65 12.45
N SER A 24 1.25 52.25 12.61
CA SER A 24 2.52 51.66 12.16
C SER A 24 2.82 50.35 12.90
N ILE A 25 2.65 50.34 14.23
CA ILE A 25 2.83 49.13 15.04
C ILE A 25 1.79 48.07 14.67
N THR A 26 0.51 48.45 14.48
CA THR A 26 -0.51 47.48 14.07
C THR A 26 -0.23 46.87 12.70
N LEU A 27 0.30 47.65 11.75
CA LEU A 27 0.68 47.13 10.43
C LEU A 27 1.82 46.13 10.55
N VAL A 28 2.84 46.45 11.34
CA VAL A 28 3.96 45.51 11.59
C VAL A 28 3.46 44.23 12.27
N LEU A 29 2.62 44.33 13.30
CA LEU A 29 2.09 43.17 14.02
C LEU A 29 1.18 42.30 13.14
N THR A 30 0.31 42.91 12.35
CA THR A 30 -0.56 42.18 11.41
C THR A 30 0.26 41.45 10.35
N LEU A 31 1.29 42.10 9.79
CA LEU A 31 2.20 41.47 8.83
C LEU A 31 2.93 40.27 9.45
N LEU A 32 3.49 40.43 10.65
CA LEU A 32 4.16 39.34 11.37
C LEU A 32 3.20 38.18 11.66
N THR A 33 1.97 38.49 12.07
CA THR A 33 0.94 37.47 12.33
C THR A 33 0.58 36.70 11.06
N LEU A 34 0.46 37.38 9.92
CA LEU A 34 0.21 36.73 8.62
C LEU A 34 1.36 35.81 8.21
N LEU A 35 2.62 36.23 8.42
CA LEU A 35 3.79 35.39 8.12
C LEU A 35 3.81 34.11 8.96
N ILE A 36 3.59 34.23 10.28
CA ILE A 36 3.53 33.07 11.20
C ILE A 36 2.33 32.18 10.84
N THR A 37 1.20 32.77 10.49
CA THR A 37 0.01 32.01 10.09
C THR A 37 0.26 31.24 8.80
N GLY A 38 0.96 31.83 7.83
CA GLY A 38 1.34 31.15 6.58
C GLY A 38 2.19 29.91 6.84
N THR A 39 3.28 30.05 7.60
CA THR A 39 4.17 28.91 7.91
C THR A 39 3.48 27.84 8.76
N ALA A 40 2.60 28.24 9.68
CA ALA A 40 1.80 27.32 10.48
C ALA A 40 0.80 26.52 9.60
N ILE A 41 0.15 27.17 8.63
CA ILE A 41 -0.77 26.51 7.69
C ILE A 41 -0.03 25.50 6.81
N ASP A 42 1.16 25.85 6.29
CA ASP A 42 1.93 24.95 5.44
C ASP A 42 2.41 23.72 6.22
N THR A 43 2.86 23.92 7.45
CA THR A 43 3.24 22.82 8.36
C THR A 43 2.04 21.94 8.69
N TRP A 44 0.87 22.54 8.94
CA TRP A 44 -0.37 21.80 9.18
C TRP A 44 -0.80 20.97 7.97
N LYS A 45 -0.69 21.52 6.75
CA LYS A 45 -0.99 20.80 5.52
C LYS A 45 -0.07 19.60 5.34
N ALA A 46 1.24 19.78 5.53
CA ALA A 46 2.22 18.70 5.45
C ALA A 46 1.95 17.60 6.48
N ALA A 47 1.63 17.96 7.73
CA ALA A 47 1.26 16.99 8.75
C ALA A 47 -0.01 16.20 8.37
N ARG A 48 -1.01 16.86 7.78
CA ARG A 48 -2.24 16.20 7.33
C ARG A 48 -2.00 15.21 6.19
N THR A 49 -1.17 15.57 5.21
CA THR A 49 -0.86 14.66 4.09
C THR A 49 -0.10 13.44 4.57
N GLU A 50 0.87 13.61 5.47
CA GLU A 50 1.59 12.50 6.11
C GLU A 50 0.65 11.60 6.91
N ILE A 51 -0.26 12.15 7.72
CA ILE A 51 -1.23 11.36 8.49
C ILE A 51 -2.13 10.53 7.57
N ARG A 52 -2.59 11.11 6.43
CA ARG A 52 -3.37 10.37 5.43
C ARG A 52 -2.55 9.23 4.83
N ALA A 53 -1.32 9.50 4.41
CA ALA A 53 -0.41 8.52 3.84
C ALA A 53 -0.12 7.37 4.81
N ALA A 54 0.15 7.71 6.08
CA ALA A 54 0.34 6.74 7.16
C ALA A 54 -0.90 5.89 7.41
N GLY A 55 -2.10 6.48 7.32
CA GLY A 55 -3.37 5.78 7.43
C GLY A 55 -3.55 4.72 6.35
N GLN A 56 -3.35 5.09 5.08
CA GLN A 56 -3.42 4.18 3.93
C GLN A 56 -2.40 3.05 4.07
N ALA A 57 -1.14 3.41 4.31
CA ALA A 57 -0.05 2.46 4.52
C ALA A 57 -0.34 1.46 5.64
N LYS A 58 -0.86 1.94 6.77
CA LYS A 58 -1.17 1.11 7.94
C LYS A 58 -2.31 0.12 7.64
N ILE A 59 -3.37 0.55 6.96
CA ILE A 59 -4.49 -0.33 6.59
C ILE A 59 -3.97 -1.48 5.72
N MET A 60 -3.25 -1.15 4.65
CA MET A 60 -2.67 -2.12 3.74
C MET A 60 -1.70 -3.07 4.45
N LEU A 61 -0.65 -2.54 5.09
CA LEU A 61 0.42 -3.37 5.68
C LEU A 61 -0.11 -4.26 6.81
N ASN A 62 -1.15 -3.83 7.53
CA ASN A 62 -1.80 -4.68 8.54
C ASN A 62 -2.65 -5.78 7.90
N ALA A 63 -3.41 -5.50 6.83
CA ALA A 63 -4.17 -6.53 6.14
C ALA A 63 -3.25 -7.56 5.51
N LEU A 64 -2.27 -7.11 4.73
CA LEU A 64 -1.27 -7.95 4.09
C LEU A 64 -0.44 -8.72 5.11
N GLY A 65 -0.07 -8.07 6.22
CA GLY A 65 0.62 -8.71 7.34
C GLY A 65 -0.19 -9.83 7.97
N ARG A 66 -1.49 -9.60 8.26
CA ARG A 66 -2.37 -10.64 8.80
C ARG A 66 -2.51 -11.82 7.84
N ASP A 67 -2.72 -11.56 6.56
CA ASP A 67 -2.87 -12.62 5.56
C ASP A 67 -1.58 -13.46 5.43
N LEU A 68 -0.41 -12.82 5.48
CA LEU A 68 0.89 -13.49 5.47
C LEU A 68 1.18 -14.26 6.77
N GLU A 69 0.80 -13.72 7.93
CA GLU A 69 0.90 -14.39 9.24
C GLU A 69 0.05 -15.67 9.27
N SER A 70 -1.04 -15.72 8.48
CA SER A 70 -1.92 -16.88 8.32
C SER A 70 -1.73 -17.60 6.97
N MET A 71 -0.60 -17.38 6.30
CA MET A 71 -0.29 -18.02 5.02
C MET A 71 -0.24 -19.54 5.16
N VAL A 72 -0.80 -20.23 4.17
CA VAL A 72 -0.84 -21.68 4.08
C VAL A 72 0.10 -22.15 2.98
N THR A 73 1.11 -22.92 3.36
CA THR A 73 1.98 -23.64 2.42
C THR A 73 2.02 -25.11 2.80
N ARG A 74 2.22 -26.00 1.83
CA ARG A 74 2.46 -27.41 2.10
C ARG A 74 3.58 -27.93 1.22
N LEU A 75 4.61 -28.46 1.85
CA LEU A 75 5.64 -29.19 1.13
C LEU A 75 5.07 -30.53 0.64
N GLY A 76 5.42 -30.92 -0.57
CA GLY A 76 4.92 -32.11 -1.22
C GLY A 76 5.69 -32.41 -2.51
N ASN A 77 5.43 -33.57 -3.11
CA ASN A 77 6.15 -34.00 -4.31
C ASN A 77 5.56 -33.42 -5.61
N ASN A 78 4.84 -32.32 -5.55
CA ASN A 78 4.22 -31.66 -6.70
C ASN A 78 4.77 -30.25 -6.90
N ASP A 79 4.86 -29.82 -8.16
CA ASP A 79 5.27 -28.45 -8.53
C ASP A 79 4.11 -27.44 -8.39
N SER A 80 3.17 -27.72 -7.49
CA SER A 80 2.05 -26.82 -7.22
C SER A 80 2.54 -25.58 -6.47
N GLN A 81 2.14 -24.40 -6.93
CA GLN A 81 2.47 -23.12 -6.33
C GLN A 81 1.52 -22.82 -5.15
N TRP A 82 2.10 -22.43 -4.03
CA TRP A 82 1.39 -21.98 -2.82
C TRP A 82 1.44 -20.47 -2.65
N LEU A 83 2.50 -19.85 -3.16
CA LEU A 83 2.70 -18.41 -3.23
C LEU A 83 3.42 -18.10 -4.53
N ILE A 84 3.03 -17.01 -5.16
CA ILE A 84 3.74 -16.41 -6.26
C ILE A 84 3.78 -14.90 -6.03
N ALA A 85 5.00 -14.35 -6.11
CA ALA A 85 5.24 -12.93 -6.23
C ALA A 85 5.78 -12.66 -7.63
N THR A 86 5.18 -11.73 -8.34
CA THR A 86 5.62 -11.28 -9.67
C THR A 86 5.73 -9.77 -9.70
N THR A 87 6.25 -9.26 -10.79
CA THR A 87 6.28 -7.85 -11.12
C THR A 87 5.88 -7.74 -12.58
N THR A 88 5.27 -6.62 -12.94
CA THR A 88 5.05 -6.31 -14.35
C THR A 88 6.33 -5.76 -14.99
N GLU A 89 6.60 -6.17 -16.23
CA GLU A 89 7.60 -5.54 -17.11
C GLU A 89 7.08 -4.24 -17.72
N GLN A 90 5.76 -4.16 -17.90
CA GLN A 90 5.07 -2.97 -18.36
C GLN A 90 4.90 -2.08 -17.14
N GLY A 91 5.60 -0.94 -17.09
CA GLY A 91 5.49 -0.05 -15.94
C GLY A 91 4.06 0.44 -15.76
N ILE A 92 3.63 0.52 -14.51
CA ILE A 92 2.30 1.02 -14.14
C ILE A 92 2.40 2.52 -13.88
N GLY A 93 1.51 3.30 -14.48
CA GLY A 93 1.46 4.75 -14.29
C GLY A 93 1.39 5.54 -15.60
N PRO A 94 1.43 6.88 -15.51
CA PRO A 94 1.49 7.72 -16.70
C PRO A 94 2.81 7.49 -17.45
N GLN A 95 2.77 7.60 -18.78
CA GLN A 95 3.94 7.40 -19.63
C GLN A 95 5.13 8.25 -19.17
N GLY A 96 6.27 7.59 -18.92
CA GLY A 96 7.50 8.25 -18.45
C GLY A 96 7.51 8.63 -16.96
N GLN A 97 6.45 8.30 -16.23
CA GLN A 97 6.32 8.43 -14.77
C GLN A 97 5.80 7.13 -14.15
N GLU A 98 6.21 6.01 -14.73
CA GLU A 98 5.87 4.69 -14.26
C GLU A 98 6.45 4.46 -12.85
N THR A 99 5.75 3.65 -12.07
CA THR A 99 6.24 3.17 -10.78
C THR A 99 7.57 2.42 -10.95
N PRO A 100 8.54 2.62 -10.05
CA PRO A 100 9.80 1.88 -10.08
C PRO A 100 9.60 0.39 -9.79
N ASN A 101 8.58 0.02 -9.01
CA ASN A 101 8.25 -1.37 -8.72
C ASN A 101 6.78 -1.54 -8.36
N ALA A 102 6.16 -2.52 -9.01
CA ALA A 102 4.77 -2.91 -8.80
C ALA A 102 4.70 -4.42 -8.64
N ALA A 103 5.12 -4.89 -7.47
CA ALA A 103 4.98 -6.29 -7.13
C ALA A 103 3.49 -6.68 -7.11
N ARG A 104 3.20 -7.88 -7.58
CA ARG A 104 1.94 -8.58 -7.35
C ARG A 104 2.25 -9.77 -6.45
N LEU A 105 1.44 -9.97 -5.42
CA LEU A 105 1.63 -11.06 -4.47
C LEU A 105 0.33 -11.85 -4.35
N THR A 106 0.37 -13.11 -4.79
CA THR A 106 -0.78 -14.02 -4.77
C THR A 106 -0.43 -15.28 -3.99
N PHE A 107 -1.25 -15.64 -2.99
CA PHE A 107 -0.97 -16.76 -2.10
C PHE A 107 -2.23 -17.26 -1.39
N PHE A 108 -2.11 -18.42 -0.73
CA PHE A 108 -3.17 -18.97 0.09
C PHE A 108 -3.05 -18.54 1.55
N THR A 109 -4.17 -18.19 2.16
CA THR A 109 -4.25 -17.68 3.53
C THR A 109 -5.51 -18.17 4.24
N SER A 110 -5.49 -18.27 5.56
CA SER A 110 -6.73 -18.36 6.34
C SER A 110 -7.21 -16.95 6.72
N ALA A 111 -7.82 -16.27 5.75
CA ALA A 111 -8.37 -14.93 5.91
C ALA A 111 -9.49 -14.93 6.96
N SER A 112 -9.31 -14.15 8.04
CA SER A 112 -10.29 -14.02 9.12
C SER A 112 -11.55 -13.25 8.70
N ASP A 113 -11.44 -12.43 7.65
CA ASP A 113 -12.50 -11.60 7.09
C ASP A 113 -13.20 -12.25 5.88
N ARG A 114 -12.94 -13.54 5.63
CA ARG A 114 -13.67 -14.33 4.62
C ARG A 114 -15.19 -14.26 4.82
N TYR A 115 -15.93 -14.40 3.73
CA TYR A 115 -17.37 -14.22 3.64
C TYR A 115 -17.78 -12.82 4.15
N ASN A 116 -16.99 -11.79 3.82
CA ASN A 116 -17.17 -10.41 4.30
C ASN A 116 -17.30 -10.30 5.83
N GLY A 117 -16.47 -11.06 6.54
CA GLY A 117 -16.44 -11.12 8.00
C GLY A 117 -17.53 -12.00 8.63
N ASN A 118 -18.31 -12.71 7.83
CA ASN A 118 -19.39 -13.57 8.31
C ASN A 118 -18.94 -15.01 8.62
N ALA A 119 -17.63 -15.28 8.54
CA ALA A 119 -17.03 -16.55 8.90
C ALA A 119 -17.38 -16.99 10.32
N GLY A 120 -17.88 -18.21 10.48
CA GLY A 120 -18.28 -18.77 11.78
C GLY A 120 -19.58 -18.19 12.34
N SER A 121 -20.27 -17.31 11.60
CA SER A 121 -21.57 -16.80 12.02
C SER A 121 -22.61 -17.91 12.08
N ARG A 122 -23.51 -17.81 13.07
CA ARG A 122 -24.71 -18.65 13.14
C ARG A 122 -25.86 -18.07 12.33
N GLU A 123 -25.74 -16.81 11.92
CA GLU A 123 -26.70 -16.14 11.06
C GLU A 123 -26.50 -16.63 9.62
N ARG A 124 -27.29 -17.62 9.22
CA ARG A 124 -27.47 -17.90 7.81
C ARG A 124 -28.11 -16.69 7.17
N LEU A 125 -27.31 -15.89 6.47
CA LEU A 125 -27.80 -14.88 5.56
C LEU A 125 -28.45 -15.60 4.37
N SER A 126 -29.72 -15.98 4.51
CA SER A 126 -30.48 -16.59 3.42
C SER A 126 -31.07 -15.48 2.55
N GLU A 127 -30.70 -15.44 1.28
CA GLU A 127 -31.55 -14.82 0.28
C GLU A 127 -32.51 -15.88 -0.28
N ALA A 128 -33.81 -15.55 -0.26
CA ALA A 128 -34.82 -16.30 -0.97
C ALA A 128 -34.62 -16.11 -2.48
N GLY A 129 -33.78 -16.94 -3.11
CA GLY A 129 -33.70 -17.04 -4.58
C GLY A 129 -32.32 -16.90 -5.24
N GLY A 130 -31.25 -16.74 -4.47
CA GLY A 130 -29.87 -16.71 -4.97
C GLY A 130 -28.92 -16.85 -3.79
N GLY A 131 -27.81 -17.57 -3.93
CA GLY A 131 -26.87 -17.74 -2.81
C GLY A 131 -26.29 -16.39 -2.38
N ASN A 132 -26.44 -16.01 -1.12
CA ASN A 132 -25.76 -14.83 -0.59
C ASN A 132 -24.25 -15.11 -0.55
N ARG A 133 -23.45 -14.34 -1.29
CA ARG A 133 -21.98 -14.46 -1.30
C ARG A 133 -21.36 -14.27 0.09
N ASN A 134 -22.05 -13.57 0.98
CA ASN A 134 -21.62 -13.32 2.36
C ASN A 134 -22.06 -14.43 3.32
N ALA A 135 -22.82 -15.43 2.88
CA ALA A 135 -23.14 -16.56 3.74
C ALA A 135 -21.90 -17.43 3.92
N ASP A 136 -21.58 -17.79 5.17
CA ASP A 136 -20.48 -18.73 5.42
C ASP A 136 -20.78 -20.10 4.79
N GLN A 137 -20.05 -20.40 3.71
CA GLN A 137 -20.13 -21.68 3.00
C GLN A 137 -19.06 -22.68 3.50
N GLY A 138 -18.39 -22.37 4.60
CA GLY A 138 -17.36 -23.20 5.22
C GLY A 138 -16.01 -23.13 4.51
N GLY A 139 -15.09 -23.98 4.95
CA GLY A 139 -13.70 -24.04 4.46
C GLY A 139 -12.74 -23.10 5.19
N ASP A 140 -11.45 -23.39 5.08
CA ASP A 140 -10.41 -22.73 5.90
C ASP A 140 -9.36 -21.98 5.07
N ILE A 141 -9.20 -22.32 3.78
CA ILE A 141 -8.15 -21.79 2.91
C ILE A 141 -8.77 -20.89 1.85
N SER A 142 -8.45 -19.62 1.91
CA SER A 142 -8.78 -18.59 0.92
C SER A 142 -7.58 -18.35 0.00
N ALA A 143 -7.81 -17.81 -1.20
CA ALA A 143 -6.75 -17.28 -2.06
C ALA A 143 -6.85 -15.75 -2.08
N VAL A 144 -5.72 -15.06 -1.97
CA VAL A 144 -5.68 -13.60 -1.99
C VAL A 144 -4.62 -13.12 -2.99
N SER A 145 -4.93 -12.05 -3.71
CA SER A 145 -3.99 -11.35 -4.59
C SER A 145 -3.93 -9.87 -4.23
N TYR A 146 -2.71 -9.39 -4.02
CA TYR A 146 -2.40 -7.98 -3.84
C TYR A 146 -1.73 -7.45 -5.10
N GLN A 147 -2.29 -6.41 -5.69
CA GLN A 147 -1.81 -5.88 -6.96
C GLN A 147 -1.91 -4.36 -6.99
N LEU A 148 -0.85 -3.73 -7.48
CA LEU A 148 -0.83 -2.31 -7.78
C LEU A 148 -1.36 -2.07 -9.20
N ASP A 149 -2.13 -1.00 -9.38
CA ASP A 149 -2.62 -0.55 -10.67
C ASP A 149 -2.73 0.99 -10.73
N PHE A 150 -2.96 1.55 -11.92
CA PHE A 150 -3.16 2.97 -12.14
C PHE A 150 -4.50 3.24 -12.83
N VAL A 151 -5.57 3.38 -12.05
CA VAL A 151 -6.94 3.54 -12.53
C VAL A 151 -7.71 4.61 -11.76
N ASP A 152 -8.83 5.06 -12.32
CA ASP A 152 -9.77 5.94 -11.63
C ASP A 152 -10.45 5.17 -10.48
N PRO A 153 -10.31 5.59 -9.21
CA PRO A 153 -10.88 4.88 -8.07
C PRO A 153 -12.42 4.97 -8.00
N VAL A 154 -13.06 5.76 -8.86
CA VAL A 154 -14.52 5.91 -8.92
C VAL A 154 -15.14 5.07 -10.03
N PHE A 155 -14.49 5.00 -11.19
CA PHE A 155 -15.05 4.35 -12.38
C PHE A 155 -14.24 3.14 -12.86
N GLY A 156 -13.08 2.86 -12.25
CA GLY A 156 -12.22 1.73 -12.59
C GLY A 156 -11.56 1.80 -13.97
N ASN A 157 -11.72 2.92 -14.69
CA ASN A 157 -11.15 3.11 -16.02
C ASN A 157 -9.80 3.85 -15.97
N GLN A 158 -8.95 3.61 -16.97
CA GLN A 158 -7.72 4.37 -17.13
C GLN A 158 -8.04 5.71 -17.80
N ASN A 159 -8.17 6.76 -16.99
CA ASN A 159 -8.29 8.13 -17.45
C ASN A 159 -7.18 8.96 -16.81
N GLN A 160 -6.21 9.43 -17.60
CA GLN A 160 -5.04 10.17 -17.10
C GLN A 160 -5.40 11.37 -16.19
N GLN A 161 -6.59 11.94 -16.33
CA GLN A 161 -7.06 13.03 -15.48
C GLN A 161 -7.40 12.55 -14.05
N PHE A 162 -8.08 11.41 -13.92
CA PHE A 162 -8.65 10.95 -12.66
C PHE A 162 -7.91 9.75 -12.05
N SER A 163 -7.23 8.94 -12.88
CA SER A 163 -6.47 7.76 -12.45
C SER A 163 -5.44 8.07 -11.38
N THR A 164 -5.44 7.32 -10.29
CA THR A 164 -4.38 7.36 -9.27
C THR A 164 -3.77 5.97 -9.15
N PHE A 165 -2.65 5.88 -8.45
CA PHE A 165 -2.11 4.57 -8.10
C PHE A 165 -2.97 3.96 -7.01
N VAL A 166 -3.54 2.79 -7.28
CA VAL A 166 -4.40 2.07 -6.34
C VAL A 166 -3.80 0.72 -6.05
N LEU A 167 -3.97 0.25 -4.83
CA LEU A 167 -3.66 -1.12 -4.48
C LEU A 167 -4.93 -1.89 -4.15
N TYR A 168 -5.08 -3.02 -4.82
CA TYR A 168 -6.15 -3.99 -4.62
C TYR A 168 -5.75 -5.08 -3.64
N ARG A 169 -6.75 -5.59 -2.92
CA ARG A 169 -6.73 -6.91 -2.29
C ARG A 169 -7.96 -7.67 -2.76
N ASN A 170 -7.76 -8.52 -3.75
CA ASN A 170 -8.80 -9.41 -4.25
C ASN A 170 -8.75 -10.71 -3.45
N LEU A 171 -9.81 -10.99 -2.69
CA LEU A 171 -9.93 -12.16 -1.82
C LEU A 171 -10.99 -13.10 -2.37
N LEU A 172 -10.59 -14.34 -2.64
CA LEU A 172 -11.51 -15.43 -2.93
C LEU A 172 -11.78 -16.25 -1.68
N ASP A 173 -13.06 -16.36 -1.31
CA ASP A 173 -13.50 -17.15 -0.17
C ASP A 173 -13.13 -18.64 -0.31
N PRO A 174 -13.09 -19.41 0.80
CA PRO A 174 -12.63 -20.80 0.72
C PRO A 174 -13.45 -21.70 -0.19
N ASN A 175 -14.77 -21.53 -0.22
CA ASN A 175 -15.62 -22.31 -1.11
C ASN A 175 -15.30 -22.02 -2.59
N GLU A 176 -15.05 -20.75 -2.94
CA GLU A 176 -14.64 -20.39 -4.31
C GLU A 176 -13.23 -20.89 -4.63
N THR A 177 -12.30 -20.73 -3.68
CA THR A 177 -10.92 -21.21 -3.77
C THR A 177 -10.87 -22.71 -4.07
N TYR A 178 -11.72 -23.49 -3.39
CA TYR A 178 -11.84 -24.93 -3.58
C TYR A 178 -12.57 -25.28 -4.88
N ASN A 179 -13.78 -24.76 -5.10
CA ASN A 179 -14.63 -25.15 -6.23
C ASN A 179 -14.04 -24.73 -7.58
N ARG A 180 -13.33 -23.60 -7.64
CA ARG A 180 -12.62 -23.15 -8.85
C ARG A 180 -11.26 -23.83 -9.03
N SER A 181 -10.93 -24.80 -8.17
CA SER A 181 -9.75 -25.66 -8.29
C SER A 181 -8.43 -24.87 -8.35
N LEU A 182 -8.26 -23.89 -7.46
CA LEU A 182 -7.02 -23.09 -7.33
C LEU A 182 -5.89 -23.88 -6.67
N LEU A 183 -6.25 -24.76 -5.73
CA LEU A 183 -5.30 -25.62 -5.03
C LEU A 183 -4.64 -26.61 -6.00
N GLY A 184 -3.33 -26.76 -5.89
CA GLY A 184 -2.57 -27.75 -6.68
C GLY A 184 -2.13 -27.27 -8.07
N ARG A 185 -2.35 -26.00 -8.44
CA ARG A 185 -1.96 -25.45 -9.74
C ARG A 185 -0.46 -25.11 -9.81
N GLN A 186 0.17 -25.39 -10.95
CA GLN A 186 1.59 -25.05 -11.18
C GLN A 186 1.81 -23.56 -11.49
N ASN A 187 0.78 -22.89 -12.01
CA ASN A 187 0.77 -21.44 -12.22
C ASN A 187 -0.42 -20.87 -11.46
N LEU A 188 -0.16 -20.42 -10.23
CA LEU A 188 -1.16 -19.89 -9.32
C LEU A 188 -1.71 -18.56 -9.82
N GLU A 189 -0.86 -17.70 -10.39
CA GLU A 189 -1.28 -16.38 -10.86
C GLU A 189 -2.34 -16.49 -11.97
N THR A 190 -2.07 -17.28 -13.02
CA THR A 190 -3.05 -17.50 -14.10
C THR A 190 -4.31 -18.20 -13.60
N ALA A 191 -4.20 -19.12 -12.64
CA ALA A 191 -5.36 -19.78 -12.07
C ALA A 191 -6.22 -18.81 -11.25
N PHE A 192 -5.59 -17.89 -10.52
CA PHE A 192 -6.24 -16.84 -9.76
C PHE A 192 -6.99 -15.91 -10.69
N ASP A 193 -6.35 -15.39 -11.75
CA ASP A 193 -7.00 -14.50 -12.73
C ASP A 193 -8.21 -15.14 -13.40
N ALA A 194 -8.10 -16.42 -13.77
CA ALA A 194 -9.22 -17.16 -14.37
C ALA A 194 -10.38 -17.38 -13.37
N SER A 195 -10.10 -17.37 -12.07
CA SER A 195 -11.08 -17.60 -11.02
C SER A 195 -11.70 -16.32 -10.52
N ALA A 196 -10.89 -15.31 -10.17
CA ALA A 196 -11.32 -14.05 -9.59
C ALA A 196 -11.80 -13.03 -10.62
N GLY A 197 -11.31 -13.12 -11.85
CA GLY A 197 -11.52 -12.07 -12.85
C GLY A 197 -10.57 -10.88 -12.63
N ALA A 198 -10.92 -9.74 -13.23
CA ALA A 198 -10.19 -8.49 -13.03
C ALA A 198 -10.51 -7.91 -11.64
N ASN A 199 -9.58 -7.13 -11.08
CA ASN A 199 -9.84 -6.41 -9.84
C ASN A 199 -11.00 -5.43 -10.03
N GLU A 200 -11.94 -5.46 -9.09
CA GLU A 200 -13.10 -4.55 -9.07
C GLU A 200 -12.89 -3.44 -8.04
N LEU A 201 -13.74 -2.41 -8.08
CA LEU A 201 -13.67 -1.31 -7.10
C LEU A 201 -13.90 -1.78 -5.66
N GLU A 202 -14.61 -2.90 -5.48
CA GLU A 202 -14.83 -3.54 -4.18
C GLU A 202 -13.53 -4.07 -3.56
N ASP A 203 -12.54 -4.43 -4.39
CA ASP A 203 -11.23 -4.93 -3.95
C ASP A 203 -10.27 -3.78 -3.59
N LEU A 204 -10.63 -2.52 -3.86
CA LEU A 204 -9.75 -1.37 -3.67
C LEU A 204 -9.50 -1.14 -2.18
N MET A 205 -8.24 -1.30 -1.75
CA MET A 205 -7.86 -1.05 -0.37
C MET A 205 -7.40 0.37 -0.13
N CYS A 206 -6.46 0.84 -0.96
CA CYS A 206 -5.73 2.08 -0.72
C CYS A 206 -5.42 2.82 -2.01
N GLU A 207 -5.44 4.15 -1.91
CA GLU A 207 -5.08 5.07 -2.98
C GLU A 207 -3.69 5.68 -2.75
N ASN A 208 -3.14 6.24 -3.83
CA ASN A 208 -1.85 6.91 -3.93
C ASN A 208 -0.64 6.03 -3.57
N ILE A 209 -0.74 4.71 -3.73
CA ILE A 209 0.38 3.79 -3.51
C ILE A 209 1.30 3.81 -4.72
N TYR A 210 2.38 4.59 -4.70
CA TYR A 210 3.25 4.73 -5.86
C TYR A 210 4.13 3.51 -6.11
N GLU A 211 4.62 2.84 -5.06
CA GLU A 211 5.50 1.68 -5.19
C GLU A 211 5.05 0.61 -4.20
N PHE A 212 5.06 -0.64 -4.65
CA PHE A 212 4.89 -1.80 -3.79
C PHE A 212 6.00 -2.82 -4.08
N THR A 213 6.79 -3.11 -3.06
CA THR A 213 7.96 -3.97 -3.12
C THR A 213 7.86 -5.08 -2.08
N VAL A 214 8.14 -6.31 -2.51
CA VAL A 214 8.14 -7.51 -1.68
C VAL A 214 9.54 -8.11 -1.66
N THR A 215 10.08 -8.33 -0.46
CA THR A 215 11.39 -8.96 -0.25
C THR A 215 11.23 -10.17 0.66
N PHE A 216 11.73 -11.32 0.23
CA PHE A 216 11.73 -12.56 1.00
C PHE A 216 13.05 -12.72 1.74
N VAL A 217 12.99 -12.95 3.05
CA VAL A 217 14.17 -13.30 3.86
C VAL A 217 14.28 -14.81 3.90
N VAL A 218 15.26 -15.37 3.19
CA VAL A 218 15.42 -16.80 2.97
C VAL A 218 16.62 -17.31 3.77
N ASP A 219 16.37 -18.34 4.57
CA ASP A 219 17.38 -19.14 5.25
C ASP A 219 17.60 -20.42 4.43
N TYR A 220 18.80 -20.63 3.94
CA TYR A 220 19.14 -21.73 3.04
C TYR A 220 20.53 -22.28 3.33
N ARG A 221 20.77 -23.51 2.91
CA ARG A 221 22.08 -24.15 3.01
C ARG A 221 22.84 -23.93 1.71
N ASP A 222 23.99 -23.25 1.78
CA ASP A 222 24.81 -22.95 0.62
C ASP A 222 25.52 -24.20 0.06
N SER A 223 26.19 -24.05 -1.09
CA SER A 223 26.94 -25.13 -1.75
C SER A 223 28.11 -25.68 -0.93
N THR A 224 28.54 -24.97 0.11
CA THR A 224 29.58 -25.41 1.06
C THR A 224 29.00 -26.13 2.28
N GLY A 225 27.67 -26.23 2.35
CA GLY A 225 26.96 -26.86 3.45
C GLY A 225 26.81 -25.95 4.69
N GLN A 226 26.97 -24.64 4.54
CA GLN A 226 26.74 -23.67 5.62
C GLN A 226 25.35 -23.05 5.51
N ASP A 227 24.69 -22.87 6.64
CA ASP A 227 23.41 -22.19 6.71
C ASP A 227 23.64 -20.67 6.56
N ARG A 228 22.92 -20.04 5.64
CA ARG A 228 23.00 -18.61 5.33
C ARG A 228 21.62 -18.00 5.28
N ILE A 229 21.56 -16.71 5.62
CA ILE A 229 20.37 -15.89 5.46
C ILE A 229 20.62 -14.87 4.36
N THR A 230 19.68 -14.74 3.44
CA THR A 230 19.72 -13.78 2.34
C THR A 230 18.37 -13.09 2.16
N LYS A 231 18.38 -11.95 1.46
CA LYS A 231 17.17 -11.24 1.04
C LYS A 231 17.03 -11.35 -0.46
N ILE A 232 15.87 -11.82 -0.91
CA ILE A 232 15.51 -11.92 -2.33
C ILE A 232 14.39 -10.93 -2.59
N THR A 233 14.68 -9.88 -3.36
CA THR A 233 13.69 -8.83 -3.67
C THR A 233 13.06 -9.07 -5.03
N VAL A 234 11.74 -8.99 -5.10
CA VAL A 234 10.98 -9.08 -6.35
C VAL A 234 10.91 -7.70 -7.00
N MET A 235 11.53 -7.54 -8.17
CA MET A 235 11.56 -6.29 -8.94
C MET A 235 11.57 -6.54 -10.45
N SER A 236 11.06 -5.57 -11.21
CA SER A 236 11.04 -5.60 -12.68
C SER A 236 12.44 -5.71 -13.31
N SER A 237 13.46 -5.16 -12.64
CA SER A 237 14.86 -5.33 -13.04
C SER A 237 15.57 -6.38 -12.20
N ASP A 238 16.08 -7.41 -12.87
CA ASP A 238 16.90 -8.50 -12.33
C ASP A 238 18.42 -8.18 -12.32
N LYS A 239 18.79 -6.90 -12.52
CA LYS A 239 20.18 -6.46 -12.60
C LYS A 239 20.84 -6.24 -11.24
N GLY A 240 20.07 -6.27 -10.15
CA GLY A 240 20.59 -6.14 -8.79
C GLY A 240 21.04 -7.48 -8.20
N LEU A 241 21.99 -7.44 -7.27
CA LEU A 241 22.33 -8.62 -6.47
C LEU A 241 21.08 -9.13 -5.74
N GLN A 242 20.77 -10.42 -5.90
CA GLN A 242 19.66 -11.09 -5.22
C GLN A 242 18.29 -10.44 -5.53
N THR A 243 18.14 -9.97 -6.77
CA THR A 243 16.87 -9.48 -7.32
C THR A 243 16.32 -10.48 -8.31
N VAL A 244 15.00 -10.67 -8.30
CA VAL A 244 14.29 -11.64 -9.15
C VAL A 244 13.05 -10.98 -9.73
N ARG A 245 12.61 -11.40 -10.92
CA ARG A 245 11.34 -10.94 -11.50
C ARG A 245 10.14 -11.66 -10.89
N ASN A 246 10.37 -12.91 -10.47
CA ASN A 246 9.33 -13.76 -9.90
C ASN A 246 9.91 -14.52 -8.72
N PHE A 247 9.10 -14.80 -7.72
CA PHE A 247 9.47 -15.66 -6.61
C PHE A 247 8.29 -16.54 -6.25
N ALA A 248 8.47 -17.86 -6.32
CA ALA A 248 7.42 -18.81 -5.99
C ALA A 248 7.81 -19.71 -4.81
N ILE A 249 6.81 -20.11 -4.04
CA ILE A 249 6.89 -21.24 -3.11
C ILE A 249 6.11 -22.39 -3.74
N ASN A 250 6.81 -23.46 -4.09
CA ASN A 250 6.21 -24.67 -4.63
C ASN A 250 6.15 -25.76 -3.57
N GLY A 251 5.39 -26.83 -3.84
CA GLY A 251 5.45 -28.05 -3.03
C GLY A 251 6.88 -28.61 -2.91
N THR A 252 7.67 -28.46 -3.98
CA THR A 252 9.06 -28.92 -4.07
C THR A 252 10.10 -27.97 -3.44
N GLY A 253 9.71 -26.77 -2.99
CA GLY A 253 10.61 -25.79 -2.37
C GLY A 253 10.54 -24.39 -2.98
N LEU A 254 11.56 -23.57 -2.73
CA LEU A 254 11.62 -22.18 -3.22
C LEU A 254 12.08 -22.12 -4.68
N ALA A 255 11.41 -21.32 -5.49
CA ALA A 255 11.69 -21.16 -6.92
C ALA A 255 11.82 -19.68 -7.33
N PRO A 256 12.94 -19.02 -7.00
CA PRO A 256 13.26 -17.69 -7.52
C PRO A 256 13.42 -17.72 -9.05
N ASN A 257 12.89 -16.72 -9.74
CA ASN A 257 12.72 -16.68 -11.20
C ASN A 257 12.08 -17.97 -11.76
N LEU A 258 11.18 -18.59 -10.98
CA LEU A 258 10.55 -19.88 -11.29
C LEU A 258 11.55 -21.03 -11.48
N ASN A 259 12.79 -20.90 -10.98
CA ASN A 259 13.83 -21.92 -11.09
C ASN A 259 13.77 -22.89 -9.90
N THR A 260 13.12 -24.05 -10.12
CA THR A 260 13.00 -25.15 -9.16
C THR A 260 14.29 -25.94 -8.91
N ARG A 261 15.42 -25.49 -9.46
CA ARG A 261 16.76 -26.08 -9.26
C ARG A 261 17.77 -25.05 -8.72
N SER A 262 17.29 -23.93 -8.19
CA SER A 262 18.14 -22.92 -7.56
C SER A 262 18.80 -23.44 -6.27
N GLU A 263 19.84 -22.76 -5.79
CA GLU A 263 20.45 -23.04 -4.48
C GLU A 263 19.46 -22.86 -3.31
N PHE A 264 18.35 -22.15 -3.54
CA PHE A 264 17.35 -21.82 -2.53
C PHE A 264 16.24 -22.87 -2.41
N VAL A 265 16.21 -23.91 -3.26
CA VAL A 265 15.11 -24.88 -3.30
C VAL A 265 14.86 -25.54 -1.94
N GLY A 266 15.94 -25.95 -1.24
CA GLY A 266 15.86 -26.49 0.12
C GLY A 266 15.79 -25.45 1.23
N GLY A 267 15.69 -24.16 0.88
CA GLY A 267 15.60 -23.05 1.83
C GLY A 267 14.20 -22.89 2.42
N ARG A 268 14.12 -22.06 3.46
CA ARG A 268 12.89 -21.66 4.15
C ARG A 268 12.77 -20.15 4.21
N ILE A 269 11.55 -19.63 4.16
CA ILE A 269 11.31 -18.20 4.31
C ILE A 269 11.12 -17.92 5.80
N THR A 270 11.96 -17.06 6.37
CA THR A 270 11.88 -16.68 7.78
C THR A 270 10.96 -15.48 7.98
N SER A 271 11.03 -14.51 7.07
CA SER A 271 10.13 -13.36 7.04
C SER A 271 9.93 -12.82 5.63
N VAL A 272 8.86 -12.05 5.46
CA VAL A 272 8.58 -11.25 4.27
C VAL A 272 8.64 -9.78 4.68
N GLU A 273 9.52 -9.02 4.05
CA GLU A 273 9.63 -7.58 4.19
C GLU A 273 8.80 -6.91 3.09
N LEU A 274 7.81 -6.16 3.52
CA LEU A 274 6.91 -5.38 2.69
C LEU A 274 7.35 -3.93 2.74
N ALA A 275 7.49 -3.30 1.58
CA ALA A 275 7.80 -1.88 1.47
C ALA A 275 6.82 -1.21 0.51
N ILE A 276 6.29 -0.07 0.95
CA ILE A 276 5.37 0.74 0.16
C ILE A 276 5.77 2.19 0.19
N THR A 277 5.56 2.87 -0.93
CA THR A 277 5.77 4.31 -1.06
C THR A 277 4.44 4.95 -1.36
N VAL A 278 3.98 5.84 -0.49
CA VAL A 278 2.68 6.53 -0.63
C VAL A 278 2.92 7.97 -1.05
N LEU A 279 2.33 8.41 -2.14
CA LEU A 279 2.40 9.80 -2.59
C LEU A 279 1.36 10.67 -1.88
N SER A 280 1.71 11.93 -1.65
CA SER A 280 0.76 12.95 -1.25
C SER A 280 -0.26 13.20 -2.38
N ASP A 281 -1.46 13.69 -2.03
CA ASP A 281 -2.50 14.04 -3.02
C ASP A 281 -1.97 15.06 -4.05
N GLU A 282 -1.18 16.04 -3.59
CA GLU A 282 -0.51 17.02 -4.44
C GLU A 282 0.59 16.38 -5.30
N GLY A 283 1.36 15.45 -4.71
CA GLY A 283 2.39 14.68 -5.40
C GLY A 283 1.81 13.92 -6.59
N VAL A 284 0.70 13.20 -6.38
CA VAL A 284 0.00 12.51 -7.48
C VAL A 284 -0.49 13.49 -8.54
N ALA A 285 -1.11 14.61 -8.15
CA ALA A 285 -1.62 15.61 -9.09
C ALA A 285 -0.53 16.22 -9.97
N ILE A 286 0.67 16.45 -9.41
CA ILE A 286 1.83 16.95 -10.15
C ILE A 286 2.42 15.84 -11.03
N LEU A 287 2.60 14.62 -10.52
CA LEU A 287 3.17 13.49 -11.24
C LEU A 287 2.39 13.18 -12.53
N LYS A 288 1.05 13.24 -12.48
CA LYS A 288 0.16 13.04 -13.64
C LYS A 288 0.46 13.97 -14.81
N ARG A 289 0.94 15.19 -14.53
CA ARG A 289 1.24 16.19 -15.57
C ARG A 289 2.58 15.91 -16.27
N ASN A 290 3.28 14.84 -15.89
CA ASN A 290 4.61 14.47 -16.36
C ASN A 290 5.58 15.66 -16.47
N PRO A 291 5.80 16.41 -15.37
CA PRO A 291 6.58 17.64 -15.42
C PRO A 291 8.08 17.40 -15.60
N PHE A 292 8.58 16.17 -15.39
CA PHE A 292 10.00 15.90 -15.31
C PHE A 292 10.67 15.64 -16.67
N GLN A 293 9.90 15.50 -17.76
CA GLN A 293 10.42 15.36 -19.14
C GLN A 293 11.56 14.33 -19.28
N GLY A 294 11.53 13.26 -18.48
CA GLY A 294 12.56 12.21 -18.47
C GLY A 294 13.85 12.56 -17.71
N ASN A 295 13.91 13.65 -16.94
CA ASN A 295 15.06 13.95 -16.07
C ASN A 295 14.98 13.16 -14.75
N PRO A 296 15.83 12.14 -14.54
CA PRO A 296 15.72 11.25 -13.40
C PRO A 296 16.04 11.96 -12.07
N LEU A 297 16.96 12.92 -12.05
CA LEU A 297 17.36 13.61 -10.82
C LEU A 297 16.24 14.47 -10.24
N VAL A 298 15.48 15.13 -11.12
CA VAL A 298 14.33 15.96 -10.72
C VAL A 298 13.19 15.06 -10.26
N ALA A 299 12.93 13.96 -10.97
CA ALA A 299 11.93 12.97 -10.58
C ALA A 299 12.24 12.38 -9.19
N THR A 300 13.48 11.92 -8.94
CA THR A 300 13.86 11.37 -7.63
C THR A 300 13.66 12.38 -6.50
N ARG A 301 14.13 13.62 -6.67
CA ARG A 301 13.93 14.68 -5.65
C ARG A 301 12.46 14.97 -5.41
N PHE A 302 11.65 14.94 -6.46
CA PHE A 302 10.21 15.16 -6.34
C PHE A 302 9.54 14.05 -5.53
N ILE A 303 9.86 12.78 -5.84
CA ILE A 303 9.35 11.63 -5.10
C ILE A 303 9.81 11.70 -3.64
N GLU A 304 11.08 12.01 -3.37
CA GLU A 304 11.59 12.18 -2.00
C GLU A 304 10.84 13.25 -1.19
N GLN A 305 10.44 14.36 -1.83
CA GLN A 305 9.73 15.44 -1.17
C GLN A 305 8.23 15.18 -0.98
N ASN A 306 7.62 14.38 -1.86
CA ASN A 306 6.16 14.22 -1.94
C ASN A 306 5.69 12.79 -1.62
N SER A 307 6.58 11.92 -1.15
CA SER A 307 6.24 10.55 -0.78
C SER A 307 6.68 10.19 0.63
N PHE A 308 5.99 9.22 1.19
CA PHE A 308 6.29 8.64 2.49
C PHE A 308 6.48 7.14 2.32
N ARG A 309 7.61 6.63 2.80
CA ARG A 309 7.94 5.20 2.72
C ARG A 309 7.63 4.50 4.03
N TYR A 310 6.89 3.41 3.94
CA TYR A 310 6.55 2.57 5.08
C TYR A 310 6.98 1.14 4.82
N THR A 311 7.41 0.45 5.88
CA THR A 311 7.84 -0.94 5.80
C THR A 311 7.21 -1.76 6.92
N ARG A 312 6.98 -3.05 6.64
CA ARG A 312 6.59 -4.05 7.65
C ARG A 312 7.34 -5.34 7.37
N SER A 313 8.00 -5.88 8.37
CA SER A 313 8.52 -7.25 8.32
C SER A 313 7.50 -8.17 8.98
N VAL A 314 7.16 -9.26 8.29
CA VAL A 314 6.19 -10.24 8.73
C VAL A 314 6.90 -11.58 8.87
N THR A 315 6.96 -12.11 10.08
CA THR A 315 7.49 -13.46 10.30
C THR A 315 6.53 -14.48 9.74
N ILE A 316 7.05 -15.40 8.93
CA ILE A 316 6.24 -16.47 8.34
C ILE A 316 6.26 -17.67 9.29
N PRO A 317 5.09 -18.27 9.62
CA PRO A 317 5.03 -19.48 10.41
C PRO A 317 5.89 -20.58 9.77
N GLN A 318 6.78 -21.17 10.57
CA GLN A 318 7.55 -22.33 10.15
C GLN A 318 6.70 -23.57 10.42
N GLY A 319 6.25 -24.22 9.35
CA GLY A 319 5.56 -25.52 9.40
C GLY A 319 6.53 -26.69 9.45
#